data_AF-A0A2C9SZ50-F1
#
_entry.id   AF-A0A2C9SZ50-F1
#
_cell.length_a   1.000
_cell.length_b   1.000
_cell.length_c   1.000
_cell.angle_alpha   90.00
_cell.angle_beta   90.00
_cell.angle_gamma   90.00
#
_symmetry.space_group_name_H-M   'P 1'
#
loop_
_entity.id
_entity.type
_entity.pdbx_description
1 polymer ?
#
loop_
_entity_poly.entity_id
_entity_poly.type
_entity_poly.pdbx_seq_one_letter_code
_entity_poly.pdbx_strand_id
1 'polypeptide(L)'
;MASIALAMAMAAGVPMAPSAAAEEAVIHHFGAGAELVNGTVVQEWTVSDLKPSSDVIPYPVVGTLWEATATDTAVEGSVIPIVSNLRSLVDRRS
;
A
#
# COMPACT_ATOMS: atom_id res chain seq x y z
N MET A 1 -24.19 -40.13 50.83
CA MET A 1 -24.02 -38.79 50.21
C MET A 1 -22.97 -38.95 49.13
N ALA A 2 -23.37 -38.81 47.87
CA ALA A 2 -22.54 -39.10 46.70
C ALA A 2 -21.57 -37.95 46.42
N SER A 3 -20.28 -38.23 46.30
CA SER A 3 -19.28 -37.25 45.87
C SER A 3 -19.12 -37.35 44.36
N ILE A 4 -19.54 -36.27 43.68
CA ILE A 4 -19.52 -36.10 42.24
C ILE A 4 -18.07 -35.94 41.78
N ALA A 5 -17.61 -36.78 40.85
CA ALA A 5 -16.35 -36.60 40.15
C ALA A 5 -16.51 -35.46 39.12
N LEU A 6 -15.73 -34.39 39.29
CA LEU A 6 -15.66 -33.30 38.33
C LEU A 6 -14.59 -33.62 37.28
N ALA A 7 -15.01 -33.97 36.07
CA ALA A 7 -14.10 -34.12 34.93
C ALA A 7 -13.76 -32.73 34.37
N MET A 8 -12.50 -32.30 34.48
CA MET A 8 -11.99 -31.13 33.76
C MET A 8 -11.66 -31.51 32.31
N ALA A 9 -12.44 -31.01 31.35
CA ALA A 9 -12.10 -31.06 29.94
C ALA A 9 -11.05 -29.97 29.64
N MET A 10 -9.83 -30.36 29.31
CA MET A 10 -8.81 -29.44 28.80
C MET A 10 -9.14 -29.11 27.35
N ALA A 11 -9.60 -27.89 27.09
CA ALA A 11 -9.79 -27.39 25.73
C ALA A 11 -8.41 -27.21 25.08
N ALA A 12 -8.10 -28.05 24.09
CA ALA A 12 -6.91 -27.87 23.26
C ALA A 12 -7.04 -26.55 22.48
N GLY A 13 -6.20 -25.57 22.80
CA GLY A 13 -6.13 -24.31 22.06
C GLY A 13 -5.67 -24.57 20.63
N VAL A 14 -6.51 -24.22 19.66
CA VAL A 14 -6.11 -24.17 18.25
C VAL A 14 -5.10 -23.02 18.11
N PRO A 15 -3.87 -23.24 17.62
CA PRO A 15 -2.99 -22.14 17.32
C PRO A 15 -3.63 -21.32 16.20
N MET A 16 -4.14 -20.14 16.54
CA MET A 16 -4.65 -19.18 15.57
C MET A 16 -3.44 -18.67 14.80
N ALA A 17 -3.29 -19.11 13.54
CA ALA A 17 -2.28 -18.57 12.66
C ALA A 17 -2.53 -17.06 12.51
N PRO A 18 -1.49 -16.21 12.56
CA PRO A 18 -1.66 -14.79 12.32
C PRO A 18 -2.26 -14.58 10.92
N SER A 19 -3.48 -14.04 10.88
CA SER A 19 -4.10 -13.61 9.63
C SER A 19 -3.45 -12.30 9.22
N ALA A 20 -2.58 -12.32 8.21
CA ALA A 20 -2.23 -11.11 7.49
C ALA A 20 -3.45 -10.68 6.68
N ALA A 21 -4.24 -9.75 7.19
CA ALA A 21 -5.25 -9.08 6.39
C ALA A 21 -4.52 -8.17 5.41
N ALA A 22 -4.72 -8.36 4.11
CA ALA A 22 -4.33 -7.36 3.13
C ALA A 22 -5.26 -6.16 3.30
N GLU A 23 -4.73 -5.00 3.66
CA GLU A 23 -5.51 -3.76 3.64
C GLU A 23 -6.05 -3.52 2.24
N GLU A 24 -7.35 -3.20 2.15
CA GLU A 24 -7.96 -2.85 0.88
C GLU A 24 -7.34 -1.54 0.39
N ALA A 25 -6.86 -1.55 -0.87
CA ALA A 25 -6.23 -0.37 -1.44
C ALA A 25 -7.25 0.77 -1.54
N VAL A 26 -6.99 1.86 -0.82
CA VAL A 26 -7.79 3.09 -0.94
C VAL A 26 -7.41 3.78 -2.25
N ILE A 27 -8.39 3.95 -3.13
CA ILE A 27 -8.20 4.62 -4.42
C ILE A 27 -8.54 6.10 -4.28
N HIS A 28 -7.56 6.95 -4.55
CA HIS A 28 -7.74 8.41 -4.62
C HIS A 28 -7.83 8.87 -6.07
N HIS A 29 -8.41 10.06 -6.27
CA HIS A 29 -8.42 10.68 -7.60
C HIS A 29 -7.00 11.11 -8.00
N PHE A 30 -6.67 10.88 -9.27
CA PHE A 30 -5.43 11.38 -9.85
C PHE A 30 -5.34 12.90 -9.73
N GLY A 31 -4.17 13.42 -9.31
CA GLY A 31 -3.94 14.83 -9.01
C GLY A 31 -4.38 15.30 -7.62
N ALA A 32 -5.06 14.46 -6.83
CA ALA A 32 -5.37 14.76 -5.44
C ALA A 32 -4.26 14.23 -4.51
N GLY A 33 -4.11 14.88 -3.34
CA GLY A 33 -3.28 14.37 -2.25
C GLY A 33 -3.89 13.09 -1.66
N ALA A 34 -3.02 12.11 -1.42
CA ALA A 34 -3.35 10.85 -0.77
C ALA A 34 -2.41 10.64 0.43
N GLU A 35 -2.96 10.66 1.64
CA GLU A 35 -2.20 10.39 2.85
C GLU A 35 -1.96 8.89 3.03
N LEU A 36 -0.70 8.56 3.31
CA LEU A 36 -0.28 7.26 3.80
C LEU A 36 0.22 7.41 5.24
N VAL A 37 -0.46 6.73 6.16
CA VAL A 37 -0.11 6.71 7.58
C VAL A 37 0.69 5.44 7.87
N ASN A 38 1.90 5.59 8.41
CA ASN A 38 2.77 4.49 8.81
C ASN A 38 3.31 4.73 10.23
N GLY A 39 2.56 4.28 11.24
CA GLY A 39 2.90 4.54 12.64
C GLY A 39 2.80 6.02 12.98
N THR A 40 3.91 6.63 13.40
CA THR A 40 4.02 8.07 13.73
C THR A 40 4.50 8.92 12.56
N VAL A 41 4.50 8.35 11.35
CA VAL A 41 4.92 9.05 10.13
C VAL A 41 3.71 9.15 9.21
N VAL A 42 3.40 10.36 8.76
CA VAL A 42 2.34 10.63 7.79
C VAL A 42 2.98 11.30 6.59
N GLN A 43 2.78 10.70 5.42
CA GLN A 43 3.24 11.25 4.15
C GLN A 43 2.07 11.42 3.20
N GLU A 44 2.03 12.53 2.47
CA GLU A 44 1.04 12.76 1.44
C GLU A 44 1.69 12.66 0.07
N TRP A 45 1.14 11.81 -0.80
CA TRP A 45 1.53 11.71 -2.20
C TRP A 45 0.50 12.39 -3.09
N THR A 46 0.97 13.27 -3.97
CA THR A 46 0.19 13.75 -5.12
C THR A 46 0.85 13.26 -6.39
N VAL A 47 0.11 12.51 -7.22
CA VAL A 47 0.56 12.08 -8.56
C VAL A 47 -0.28 12.76 -9.62
N SER A 48 0.35 13.49 -10.54
CA SER A 48 -0.30 14.30 -11.56
C SER A 48 0.40 14.20 -12.93
N ASP A 49 -0.18 14.86 -13.94
CA ASP A 49 0.45 15.12 -15.24
C ASP A 49 0.95 13.88 -16.01
N LEU A 50 0.23 12.75 -15.91
CA LEU A 50 0.56 11.55 -16.67
C LEU A 50 0.44 11.81 -18.18
N LYS A 51 1.54 11.67 -18.91
CA LYS A 51 1.61 11.95 -20.35
C LYS A 51 2.76 11.20 -21.05
N PRO A 52 2.76 11.10 -22.39
CA PRO A 52 3.94 10.66 -23.12
C PRO A 52 5.12 11.57 -22.82
N SER A 53 6.26 10.96 -22.53
CA SER A 53 7.51 11.67 -22.24
C SER A 53 8.23 12.07 -23.53
N SER A 54 8.92 13.22 -23.47
CA SER A 54 9.88 13.66 -24.49
C SER A 54 11.33 13.40 -24.10
N ASP A 55 11.57 12.80 -22.93
CA ASP A 55 12.90 12.61 -22.40
C ASP A 55 13.67 11.52 -23.15
N VAL A 56 14.97 11.73 -23.29
CA VAL A 56 15.90 10.72 -23.80
C VAL A 56 16.54 10.00 -22.61
N ILE A 57 16.26 8.71 -22.48
CA ILE A 57 16.84 7.87 -21.42
C ILE A 57 17.90 6.92 -21.99
N PRO A 58 18.93 6.53 -21.22
CA PRO A 58 20.04 5.70 -21.70
C PRO A 58 19.69 4.20 -21.77
N TYR A 59 18.43 3.86 -22.06
CA TYR A 59 17.94 2.49 -22.16
C TYR A 59 16.95 2.34 -23.32
N PRO A 60 16.87 1.16 -23.98
CA PRO A 60 15.90 0.92 -25.05
C PRO A 60 14.47 1.03 -24.52
N VAL A 61 13.66 1.88 -25.16
CA VAL A 61 12.23 1.99 -24.89
C VAL A 61 11.48 1.07 -25.85
N VAL A 62 10.65 0.18 -25.31
CA VAL A 62 9.69 -0.60 -26.09
C VAL A 62 8.32 0.06 -25.95
N GLY A 63 7.77 0.56 -27.06
CA GLY A 63 6.51 1.31 -27.05
C GLY A 63 6.72 2.81 -26.78
N THR A 64 5.85 3.40 -25.96
CA THR A 64 5.89 4.83 -25.60
C THR A 64 6.46 4.99 -24.21
N LEU A 65 7.45 5.88 -24.04
CA LEU A 65 7.89 6.31 -22.72
C LEU A 65 6.82 7.23 -22.13
N TRP A 66 6.40 6.97 -20.89
CA TRP A 66 5.44 7.80 -20.16
C TRP A 66 6.11 8.41 -18.93
N GLU A 67 5.68 9.62 -18.58
CA GLU A 67 6.11 10.34 -17.39
C GLU A 67 4.90 10.83 -16.60
N ALA A 68 5.08 11.02 -15.29
CA ALA A 68 4.13 11.65 -14.39
C ALA A 68 4.91 12.43 -13.33
N THR A 69 4.29 13.46 -12.76
CA THR A 69 4.84 14.21 -11.64
C THR A 69 4.38 13.54 -10.34
N ALA A 70 5.30 13.25 -9.43
CA ALA A 70 4.98 12.74 -8.10
C ALA A 70 5.61 13.65 -7.04
N THR A 71 4.78 14.19 -6.16
CA THR A 71 5.20 15.03 -5.04
C THR A 71 4.93 14.28 -3.74
N ASP A 72 5.95 14.15 -2.90
CA ASP A 72 5.88 13.61 -1.54
C ASP A 72 6.00 14.77 -0.54
N THR A 73 5.04 14.88 0.36
CA THR A 73 5.04 15.86 1.44
C THR A 73 5.10 15.13 2.77
N ALA A 74 6.11 15.44 3.59
CA ALA A 74 6.17 14.98 4.98
C ALA A 74 5.15 15.76 5.82
N VAL A 75 4.00 15.16 6.10
CA VAL A 75 2.93 15.76 6.92
C VAL A 75 3.28 15.64 8.40
N GLU A 76 3.77 14.47 8.82
CA GLU A 76 4.23 14.21 10.19
C GLU A 76 5.46 13.30 10.21
N GLY A 77 6.43 13.64 11.06
CA GLY A 77 7.68 12.90 11.19
C GLY A 77 8.68 13.18 10.07
N SER A 78 9.76 12.41 10.03
CA SER A 78 10.75 12.46 8.95
C SER A 78 10.42 11.39 7.92
N VAL A 79 10.24 11.81 6.67
CA VAL A 79 9.89 10.92 5.56
C VAL A 79 11.10 10.74 4.64
N ILE A 80 11.29 9.51 4.16
CA ILE A 80 12.19 9.19 3.04
C ILE A 80 11.31 8.60 1.94
N PRO A 81 11.16 9.27 0.79
CA PRO A 81 10.24 8.82 -0.25
C PRO A 81 10.70 7.51 -0.90
N ILE A 82 9.78 6.55 -1.03
CA ILE A 82 10.01 5.27 -1.70
C ILE A 82 9.40 5.32 -3.12
N VAL A 83 10.11 5.98 -4.03
CA VAL A 83 9.65 6.21 -5.42
C VAL A 83 9.48 4.89 -6.20
N SER A 84 10.26 3.85 -5.87
CA SER A 84 10.24 2.56 -6.57
C SER A 84 8.93 1.77 -6.44
N ASN A 85 8.04 2.14 -5.50
CA ASN A 85 6.72 1.52 -5.37
C ASN A 85 5.72 2.02 -6.42
N LEU A 86 5.98 3.17 -7.04
CA LEU A 86 5.11 3.75 -8.07
C LEU A 86 5.14 2.88 -9.34
N ARG A 87 3.96 2.68 -9.91
CA ARG A 87 3.76 2.00 -11.19
C ARG A 87 2.52 2.54 -11.87
N SER A 88 2.54 2.59 -13.20
CA SER A 88 1.33 2.77 -13.99
C SER A 88 0.61 1.43 -14.15
N LEU A 89 -0.71 1.45 -14.10
CA LEU A 89 -1.57 0.31 -14.37
C LEU A 89 -2.48 0.66 -15.54
N VAL A 90 -2.71 -0.30 -16.41
CA VAL A 90 -3.79 -0.22 -17.39
C VAL A 90 -5.09 -0.66 -16.72
N ASP A 91 -6.20 0.04 -16.95
CA ASP A 91 -7.50 -0.49 -16.58
C ASP A 91 -7.80 -1.70 -17.48
N ARG A 92 -7.87 -2.89 -16.87
CA ARG A 92 -8.13 -4.13 -17.61
C ARG A 92 -9.62 -4.38 -17.88
N ARG A 93 -10.50 -3.44 -17.52
CA ARG A 93 -11.95 -3.55 -17.73
C ARG A 93 -12.45 -2.89 -19.02
N SER A 94 -11.56 -2.32 -19.84
CA SER A 94 -11.88 -1.74 -21.16
C SER A 94 -11.78 -2.75 -22.29
#